data_AF-A0A522LG94-F1
#
_entry.id   AF-A0A522LG94-F1
#
_cell.length_a   1.000
_cell.length_b   1.000
_cell.length_c   1.000
_cell.angle_alpha   90.00
_cell.angle_beta   90.00
_cell.angle_gamma   90.00
#
_symmetry.space_group_name_H-M   'P 1'
#
loop_
_entity.id
_entity.type
_entity.pdbx_description
1 polymer ?
#
loop_
_entity_poly.entity_id
_entity_poly.type
_entity_poly.pdbx_seq_one_letter_code
_entity_poly.pdbx_strand_id
1 'polypeptide(L)' 'MGTLQGTEYYISKRMGKAIMDYEMLADGDKIAVAVSGGKDSLTLLRLLLDRK' A
#
# COMPACT_ATOMS: atom_id res chain seq x y z
N MET A 1 -9.90 -8.02 -3.49
CA MET A 1 -9.81 -8.65 -4.82
C MET A 1 -10.37 -7.67 -5.85
N GLY A 2 -9.79 -6.47 -5.90
CA GLY A 2 -10.00 -5.54 -7.00
C GLY A 2 -8.75 -5.58 -7.86
N THR A 3 -8.91 -5.72 -9.17
CA THR A 3 -7.80 -5.49 -10.10
C THR A 3 -7.45 -4.01 -10.00
N LEU A 4 -6.25 -3.67 -9.55
CA LEU A 4 -5.77 -2.28 -9.56
C LEU A 4 -5.78 -1.78 -11.01
N GLN A 5 -6.50 -0.70 -11.29
CA GLN A 5 -6.63 -0.13 -12.63
C GLN A 5 -6.21 1.34 -12.64
N GLY A 6 -5.75 1.81 -13.79
CA GLY A 6 -5.37 3.22 -14.00
C GLY A 6 -4.35 3.71 -12.97
N THR A 7 -4.63 4.87 -12.36
CA THR A 7 -3.71 5.54 -11.42
C THR A 7 -3.35 4.67 -10.21
N GLU A 8 -4.26 3.85 -9.70
CA GLU A 8 -4.01 3.00 -8.53
C GLU A 8 -2.89 1.98 -8.78
N TYR A 9 -2.81 1.45 -10.01
CA TYR A 9 -1.73 0.54 -10.42
C TYR A 9 -0.36 1.23 -10.30
N TYR A 10 -0.24 2.44 -10.82
CA TYR A 10 1.03 3.19 -10.79
C TYR A 10 1.42 3.58 -9.36
N ILE A 11 0.46 3.97 -8.52
CA ILE A 11 0.72 4.30 -7.11
C ILE A 11 1.16 3.04 -6.35
N SER A 12 0.49 1.89 -6.54
CA SER A 12 0.90 0.62 -5.91
C SER A 12 2.32 0.19 -6.28
N LYS A 13 2.73 0.42 -7.54
CA LYS A 13 4.10 0.13 -7.99
C LYS A 13 5.11 1.03 -7.28
N ARG A 14 4.84 2.34 -7.17
CA ARG A 14 5.74 3.28 -6.46
C ARG A 14 5.83 2.98 -4.97
N MET A 15 4.70 2.70 -4.32
CA MET A 15 4.66 2.29 -2.92
C MET A 15 5.51 1.05 -2.67
N GLY A 16 5.37 0.01 -3.52
CA GLY A 16 6.20 -1.19 -3.38
C GLY A 16 7.68 -0.97 -3.62
N LYS A 17 8.01 -0.11 -4.59
CA LYS A 17 9.40 0.27 -4.80
C LYS A 17 9.99 0.91 -3.54
N ALA A 18 9.25 1.82 -2.90
CA ALA A 18 9.69 2.40 -1.62
C ALA A 18 9.84 1.35 -0.52
N ILE A 19 8.86 0.43 -0.38
CA ILE A 19 8.94 -0.66 0.61
C ILE A 19 10.22 -1.49 0.42
N MET A 20 10.58 -1.82 -0.82
CA MET A 20 11.80 -2.58 -1.12
C MET A 20 13.09 -1.75 -0.97
N ASP A 21 13.12 -0.55 -1.55
CA ASP A 21 14.31 0.31 -1.55
C ASP A 21 14.74 0.73 -0.14
N TYR A 22 13.78 0.78 0.80
CA TYR A 22 14.00 1.18 2.20
C TYR A 22 13.78 0.06 3.21
N GLU A 23 13.61 -1.19 2.76
CA GLU A 23 13.43 -2.37 3.62
C GLU A 23 12.37 -2.15 4.72
N MET A 24 11.25 -1.50 4.35
CA MET A 24 10.28 -1.01 5.34
C MET A 24 9.48 -2.12 6.02
N LEU A 25 9.33 -3.27 5.36
CA LEU A 25 8.48 -4.39 5.75
C LEU A 25 9.16 -5.71 5.41
N ALA A 26 8.89 -6.74 6.20
CA ALA A 26 9.34 -8.11 5.99
C ALA A 26 8.17 -9.11 5.95
N ASP A 27 8.44 -10.31 5.44
CA ASP A 27 7.46 -11.38 5.39
C ASP A 27 6.99 -11.76 6.80
N GLY A 28 5.67 -11.82 6.99
CA GLY A 28 5.05 -12.13 8.27
C GLY A 28 4.74 -10.90 9.15
N ASP A 29 5.14 -9.70 8.73
CA ASP A 29 4.81 -8.47 9.45
C ASP A 29 3.30 -8.24 9.55
N LYS A 30 2.85 -7.87 10.76
CA LYS A 30 1.49 -7.41 11.01
C LYS A 30 1.48 -5.88 11.02
N ILE A 31 0.90 -5.30 9.98
CA ILE A 31 0.94 -3.86 9.74
C ILE A 31 -0.31 -3.20 10.31
N ALA A 32 -0.14 -2.26 11.24
CA ALA A 32 -1.20 -1.37 11.69
C ALA A 32 -1.13 -0.04 10.91
N VAL A 33 -2.25 0.37 10.31
CA VAL A 33 -2.35 1.63 9.56
C VAL A 33 -3.17 2.62 10.35
N ALA A 34 -2.59 3.78 10.68
CA ALA A 34 -3.34 4.87 11.30
C ALA A 34 -4.22 5.56 10.25
N VAL A 35 -5.55 5.49 10.43
CA VAL A 35 -6.53 6.06 9.50
C VAL A 35 -7.10 7.35 10.07
N SER A 36 -6.80 8.48 9.42
CA SER A 36 -7.30 9.80 9.83
C SER A 36 -8.65 10.16 9.20
N GLY A 37 -9.12 9.37 8.24
CA GLY A 37 -10.26 9.70 7.36
C GLY A 37 -9.86 10.52 6.12
N GLY A 38 -8.60 10.97 6.04
CA GLY A 38 -8.05 11.63 4.85
C GLY A 38 -7.73 10.65 3.72
N LYS A 39 -7.75 11.18 2.49
CA LYS A 39 -7.51 10.40 1.25
C LYS A 39 -6.19 9.62 1.28
N ASP A 40 -5.15 10.18 1.87
CA ASP A 40 -3.82 9.56 1.85
C ASP A 40 -3.79 8.30 2.73
N SER A 41 -4.31 8.38 3.95
CA SER A 41 -4.39 7.23 4.87
C SER A 41 -5.32 6.13 4.35
N LEU A 42 -6.44 6.50 3.74
CA LEU A 42 -7.37 5.54 3.13
C LEU A 42 -6.78 4.86 1.89
N THR A 43 -6.06 5.63 1.05
CA THR A 43 -5.38 5.09 -0.13
C THR A 43 -4.28 4.11 0.28
N LEU A 44 -3.46 4.46 1.27
CA LEU A 44 -2.41 3.57 1.76
C LEU A 44 -2.99 2.24 2.28
N LEU A 45 -4.03 2.31 3.12
CA LEU A 45 -4.71 1.12 3.62
C LEU A 45 -5.23 0.26 2.47
N ARG A 46 -5.88 0.87 1.48
CA ARG A 46 -6.43 0.16 0.33
C ARG A 46 -5.34 -0.55 -0.48
N LEU A 47 -4.23 0.15 -0.76
CA LEU A 47 -3.13 -0.40 -1.55
C LEU A 47 -2.40 -1.55 -0.84
N LEU A 48 -2.26 -1.49 0.48
CA LEU A 48 -1.69 -2.57 1.28
C LEU A 48 -2.60 -3.79 1.32
N LEU A 49 -3.93 -3.62 1.34
CA LEU A 49 -4.90 -4.72 1.32
C LEU A 49 -5.03 -5.41 -0.05
N ASP A 50 -4.85 -4.67 -1.15
CA ASP A 50 -4.92 -5.23 -2.51
C ASP A 50 -3.60 -5.91 -2.95
N ARG A 51 -2.49 -5.67 -2.23
CA ARG A 51 -1.25 -6.44 -2.41
C ARG A 51 -1.38 -7.82 -1.76
N LYS A 52 -1.27 -8.85 -2.59
CA LYS A 52 -1.02 -10.24 -2.17
C LYS A 52 0.41 -10.61 -2.54
#